data_AF-A0A7I7WYR1-F1
#
_entry.id   AF-A0A7I7WYR1-F1
#
_cell.length_a   1.000
_cell.length_b   1.000
_cell.length_c   1.000
_cell.angle_alpha   90.00
_cell.angle_beta   90.00
_cell.angle_gamma   90.00
#
_symmetry.space_group_name_H-M   'P 1'
#
loop_
_entity.id
_entity.type
_entity.pdbx_description
1 polymer ?
#
loop_
_entity_poly.entity_id
_entity_poly.type
_entity_poly.pdbx_seq_one_letter_code
_entity_poly.pdbx_strand_id
1 'polypeptide(L)'
;MRSADLTAAARIRDAAIEQFGRHGFGVSIRAIAEAAGVSAPLVIHHFRSKHGLRQACDAYVAEVIRTGKSEAMRSADSATWFAQMAEIESYAPLMAYLARSMQSGGELANTLWRRMIDNTESYLAEGVRAGTLKPSRDPKARARYLAVSGGGGFLLYLQMHENPADLRAVLRDYAREMVLPALELYTDGLLADRTMYDAFLEAEQGGTTDAQ
;
A
#
# COMPACT_ATOMS: atom_id res chain seq x y z
N MET A 1 16.27 -14.86 -25.32
CA MET A 1 14.98 -14.14 -25.48
C MET A 1 14.25 -13.93 -24.16
N ARG A 2 13.90 -14.99 -23.40
CA ARG A 2 13.09 -14.87 -22.15
C ARG A 2 13.54 -13.82 -21.13
N SER A 3 14.83 -13.61 -20.91
CA SER A 3 15.34 -12.57 -19.99
C SER A 3 15.13 -11.14 -20.53
N ALA A 4 15.34 -10.92 -21.83
CA ALA A 4 15.10 -9.63 -22.47
C ALA A 4 13.60 -9.29 -22.57
N ASP A 5 12.75 -10.31 -22.73
CA ASP A 5 11.30 -10.14 -22.71
C ASP A 5 10.79 -9.76 -21.31
N LEU A 6 11.39 -10.32 -20.25
CA LEU A 6 11.09 -9.97 -18.87
C LEU A 6 11.50 -8.53 -18.54
N THR A 7 12.65 -8.08 -19.04
CA THR A 7 13.09 -6.69 -18.84
C THR A 7 12.26 -5.71 -19.66
N ALA A 8 11.83 -6.08 -20.86
CA ALA A 8 10.90 -5.26 -21.66
C ALA A 8 9.54 -5.10 -20.95
N ALA A 9 8.95 -6.19 -20.45
CA ALA A 9 7.70 -6.14 -19.71
C ALA A 9 7.81 -5.29 -18.43
N ALA A 10 8.92 -5.41 -17.68
CA ALA A 10 9.17 -4.58 -16.50
C ALA A 10 9.24 -3.09 -16.84
N ARG A 11 10.03 -2.71 -17.86
CA ARG A 11 10.13 -1.30 -18.30
C ARG A 11 8.79 -0.72 -18.73
N ILE A 12 7.97 -1.49 -19.46
CA ILE A 12 6.63 -1.05 -19.87
C ILE A 12 5.73 -0.83 -18.66
N ARG A 13 5.75 -1.75 -17.69
CA ARG A 13 4.96 -1.63 -16.46
C ARG A 13 5.39 -0.41 -15.65
N ASP A 14 6.69 -0.20 -15.48
CA ASP A 14 7.20 0.91 -14.66
C ASP A 14 6.87 2.26 -15.30
N ALA A 15 7.03 2.37 -16.63
CA ALA A 15 6.57 3.52 -17.39
C ALA A 15 5.05 3.71 -17.27
N ALA A 16 4.26 2.64 -17.33
CA ALA A 16 2.81 2.71 -17.16
C ALA A 16 2.42 3.23 -15.76
N ILE A 17 3.08 2.76 -14.70
CA ILE A 17 2.83 3.24 -13.32
C ILE A 17 3.08 4.74 -13.22
N GLU A 18 4.20 5.22 -13.75
CA GLU A 18 4.53 6.65 -13.75
C GLU A 18 3.51 7.47 -14.55
N GLN A 19 3.20 7.03 -15.77
CA GLN A 19 2.27 7.71 -16.66
C GLN A 19 0.84 7.74 -16.08
N PHE A 20 0.35 6.62 -15.55
CA PHE A 20 -0.95 6.55 -14.91
C PHE A 20 -1.01 7.38 -13.63
N GLY A 21 0.05 7.40 -12.82
CA GLY A 21 0.12 8.24 -11.61
C GLY A 21 0.06 9.74 -11.94
N ARG A 22 0.83 10.19 -12.94
CA ARG A 22 0.90 11.61 -13.31
C ARG A 22 -0.33 12.10 -14.06
N HIS A 23 -0.73 11.36 -15.09
CA HIS A 23 -1.70 11.82 -16.09
C HIS A 23 -3.04 11.07 -16.03
N GLY A 24 -3.20 10.15 -15.07
CA GLY A 24 -4.41 9.36 -14.89
C GLY A 24 -4.56 8.22 -15.92
N PHE A 25 -5.62 7.43 -15.77
CA PHE A 25 -5.85 6.25 -16.62
C PHE A 25 -6.30 6.59 -18.05
N GLY A 26 -6.45 7.86 -18.42
CA GLY A 26 -6.75 8.29 -19.79
C GLY A 26 -5.59 8.11 -20.78
N VAL A 27 -4.35 8.04 -20.29
CA VAL A 27 -3.12 7.98 -21.13
C VAL A 27 -3.17 6.88 -22.19
N SER A 28 -2.75 7.21 -23.42
CA SER A 28 -2.76 6.25 -24.53
C SER A 28 -1.65 5.19 -24.39
N ILE A 29 -1.87 4.00 -24.97
CA ILE A 29 -0.82 2.97 -25.08
C ILE A 29 0.41 3.49 -25.83
N ARG A 30 0.24 4.41 -26.80
CA ARG A 30 1.35 5.00 -27.54
C ARG A 30 2.24 5.86 -26.63
N ALA A 31 1.64 6.70 -25.79
CA ALA A 31 2.39 7.52 -24.83
C ALA A 31 3.15 6.65 -23.81
N ILE A 32 2.54 5.55 -23.34
CA ILE A 32 3.23 4.59 -22.45
C ILE A 32 4.39 3.90 -23.18
N ALA A 33 4.19 3.48 -24.43
CA ALA A 33 5.23 2.83 -25.22
C ALA A 33 6.41 3.76 -25.47
N GLU A 34 6.14 5.03 -25.81
CA GLU A 34 7.13 6.08 -25.97
C GLU A 34 7.91 6.31 -24.68
N ALA A 35 7.23 6.47 -23.54
CA ALA A 35 7.88 6.59 -22.23
C ALA A 35 8.74 5.37 -21.86
N ALA A 36 8.34 4.18 -22.28
CA ALA A 36 9.07 2.93 -22.06
C ALA A 36 10.21 2.70 -23.08
N GLY A 37 10.33 3.54 -24.12
CA GLY A 37 11.31 3.37 -25.19
C GLY A 37 11.05 2.12 -26.07
N VAL A 38 9.78 1.75 -26.26
CA VAL A 38 9.38 0.57 -27.05
C VAL A 38 8.27 0.89 -28.05
N SER A 39 7.95 -0.05 -28.93
CA SER A 39 6.82 0.09 -29.86
C SER A 39 5.49 -0.21 -29.18
N ALA A 40 4.41 0.49 -29.58
CA ALA A 40 3.07 0.22 -29.08
C ALA A 40 2.59 -1.23 -29.32
N PRO A 41 2.90 -1.89 -30.46
CA PRO A 41 2.63 -3.31 -30.64
C PRO A 41 3.30 -4.21 -29.59
N LEU A 42 4.51 -3.88 -29.11
CA LEU A 42 5.18 -4.65 -28.07
C LEU A 42 4.43 -4.59 -26.72
N VAL A 43 3.85 -3.42 -26.39
CA VAL A 43 2.99 -3.27 -25.20
C VAL A 43 1.78 -4.20 -25.29
N ILE A 44 1.09 -4.21 -26.43
CA ILE A 44 -0.06 -5.09 -26.66
C ILE A 44 0.35 -6.57 -26.67
N HIS A 45 1.52 -6.88 -27.20
CA HIS A 45 2.05 -8.24 -27.19
C HIS A 45 2.19 -8.79 -25.75
N HIS A 46 2.80 -8.01 -24.84
CA HIS A 46 3.00 -8.42 -23.45
C HIS A 46 1.71 -8.42 -22.61
N PHE A 47 0.91 -7.37 -22.72
CA PHE A 47 -0.19 -7.12 -21.77
C PHE A 47 -1.58 -7.36 -22.34
N ARG A 48 -1.68 -7.71 -23.63
CA ARG A 48 -2.91 -7.97 -24.41
C ARG A 48 -3.83 -6.76 -24.60
N SER A 49 -3.98 -5.91 -23.58
CA SER A 49 -4.81 -4.71 -23.61
C SER A 49 -4.31 -3.68 -22.59
N LYS A 50 -4.82 -2.44 -22.69
CA LYS A 50 -4.60 -1.41 -21.66
C LYS A 50 -5.16 -1.83 -20.30
N HIS A 51 -6.27 -2.57 -20.30
CA HIS A 51 -6.83 -3.13 -19.08
C HIS A 51 -5.90 -4.19 -18.46
N GLY A 52 -5.36 -5.10 -19.27
CA GLY A 52 -4.38 -6.09 -18.81
C GLY A 52 -3.09 -5.45 -18.28
N LEU A 53 -2.65 -4.35 -18.91
CA LEU A 53 -1.53 -3.56 -18.40
C LEU A 53 -1.85 -2.94 -17.03
N ARG A 54 -3.05 -2.38 -16.85
CA ARG A 54 -3.48 -1.83 -15.55
C ARG A 54 -3.52 -2.92 -14.47
N GLN A 55 -4.06 -4.10 -14.78
CA GLN A 55 -4.06 -5.25 -13.85
C GLN A 55 -2.64 -5.67 -13.45
N ALA A 56 -1.70 -5.67 -14.39
CA ALA A 56 -0.29 -5.97 -14.10
C ALA A 56 0.36 -4.89 -13.23
N CYS A 57 0.01 -3.61 -13.43
CA CYS A 57 0.45 -2.51 -12.56
C CYS A 57 -0.12 -2.68 -11.14
N ASP A 58 -1.42 -2.91 -10.99
CA ASP A 58 -2.09 -3.14 -9.71
C ASP A 58 -1.42 -4.30 -8.94
N ALA A 59 -1.19 -5.42 -9.63
CA ALA A 59 -0.57 -6.60 -9.04
C ALA A 59 0.85 -6.34 -8.56
N TYR A 60 1.63 -5.57 -9.33
CA TYR A 60 2.99 -5.21 -8.96
C TYR A 60 3.04 -4.22 -7.80
N VAL A 61 2.23 -3.16 -7.84
CA VAL A 61 2.19 -2.16 -6.76
C VAL A 61 1.82 -2.81 -5.43
N ALA A 62 0.80 -3.68 -5.42
CA ALA A 62 0.42 -4.42 -4.23
C ALA A 62 1.55 -5.31 -3.69
N GLU A 63 2.33 -5.91 -4.59
CA GLU A 63 3.42 -6.83 -4.23
C GLU A 63 4.68 -6.11 -3.72
N VAL A 64 5.04 -4.98 -4.31
CA VAL A 64 6.16 -4.16 -3.83
C VAL A 64 5.90 -3.67 -2.41
N ILE A 65 4.69 -3.16 -2.15
CA ILE A 65 4.31 -2.67 -0.82
C ILE A 65 4.29 -3.82 0.19
N ARG A 66 3.69 -4.97 -0.18
CA ARG A 66 3.66 -6.17 0.67
C ARG A 66 5.07 -6.63 1.02
N THR A 67 5.98 -6.66 0.06
CA THR A 67 7.37 -7.11 0.25
C THR A 67 8.14 -6.17 1.17
N GLY A 68 8.08 -4.85 0.93
CA GLY A 68 8.75 -3.87 1.80
C GLY A 68 8.21 -3.91 3.24
N LYS A 69 6.88 -4.03 3.42
CA LYS A 69 6.28 -4.18 4.75
C LYS A 69 6.67 -5.50 5.42
N SER A 70 6.65 -6.60 4.68
CA SER A 70 7.03 -7.92 5.17
C SER A 70 8.48 -7.95 5.68
N GLU A 71 9.41 -7.34 4.95
CA GLU A 71 10.81 -7.18 5.39
C GLU A 71 10.91 -6.40 6.71
N ALA A 72 10.20 -5.26 6.80
CA ALA A 72 10.16 -4.44 8.02
C ALA A 72 9.61 -5.23 9.21
N MET A 73 8.48 -5.93 9.01
CA MET A 73 7.80 -6.69 10.06
C MET A 73 8.62 -7.87 10.55
N ARG A 74 9.49 -8.46 9.73
CA ARG A 74 10.33 -9.59 10.15
C ARG A 74 11.63 -9.13 10.85
N SER A 75 11.98 -7.85 10.73
CA SER A 75 13.23 -7.30 11.28
C SER A 75 12.98 -6.57 12.60
N ALA A 76 13.65 -7.04 13.66
CA ALA A 76 13.77 -6.31 14.93
C ALA A 76 14.93 -5.31 14.92
N ASP A 77 15.68 -5.22 13.81
CA ASP A 77 16.83 -4.34 13.68
C ASP A 77 16.42 -2.93 13.24
N SER A 78 16.68 -1.96 14.11
CA SER A 78 16.42 -0.54 13.85
C SER A 78 17.13 -0.01 12.59
N ALA A 79 18.31 -0.52 12.24
CA ALA A 79 19.03 -0.05 11.05
C ALA A 79 18.29 -0.40 9.76
N THR A 80 17.64 -1.57 9.72
CA THR A 80 16.74 -1.96 8.61
C THR A 80 15.59 -0.96 8.46
N TRP A 81 14.95 -0.58 9.56
CA TRP A 81 13.85 0.38 9.57
C TRP A 81 14.31 1.78 9.12
N PHE A 82 15.45 2.26 9.60
CA PHE A 82 16.02 3.54 9.17
C PHE A 82 16.40 3.54 7.68
N ALA A 83 16.98 2.45 7.17
CA ALA A 83 17.28 2.32 5.74
C ALA A 83 16.02 2.40 4.88
N GLN A 84 14.93 1.74 5.31
CA GLN A 84 13.66 1.83 4.59
C GLN A 84 13.05 3.24 4.65
N MET A 85 13.20 3.97 5.76
CA MET A 85 12.77 5.36 5.85
C MET A 85 13.62 6.31 5.00
N ALA A 86 14.93 6.05 4.86
CA ALA A 86 15.78 6.82 3.97
C ALA A 86 15.34 6.70 2.50
N GLU A 87 14.82 5.53 2.11
CA GLU A 87 14.33 5.26 0.76
C GLU A 87 12.84 5.60 0.56
N ILE A 88 12.18 6.25 1.52
CA ILE A 88 10.72 6.48 1.46
C ILE A 88 10.27 7.23 0.21
N GLU A 89 11.06 8.20 -0.25
CA GLU A 89 10.76 8.99 -1.46
C GLU A 89 10.77 8.15 -2.74
N SER A 90 11.45 6.99 -2.75
CA SER A 90 11.46 6.08 -3.90
C SER A 90 10.07 5.48 -4.18
N TYR A 91 9.17 5.46 -3.18
CA TYR A 91 7.79 4.99 -3.33
C TYR A 91 6.86 6.01 -3.99
N ALA A 92 7.33 7.24 -4.28
CA ALA A 92 6.51 8.29 -4.86
C ALA A 92 5.73 7.89 -6.14
N PRO A 93 6.32 7.17 -7.12
CA PRO A 93 5.57 6.72 -8.30
C PRO A 93 4.43 5.74 -7.95
N LEU A 94 4.65 4.85 -6.99
CA LEU A 94 3.65 3.89 -6.53
C LEU A 94 2.51 4.60 -5.79
N MET A 95 2.85 5.58 -4.94
CA MET A 95 1.84 6.35 -4.21
C MET A 95 1.01 7.25 -5.13
N ALA A 96 1.64 7.85 -6.15
CA ALA A 96 0.92 8.57 -7.19
C ALA A 96 -0.07 7.66 -7.93
N TYR A 97 0.36 6.45 -8.31
CA TYR A 97 -0.51 5.46 -8.93
C TYR A 97 -1.67 5.04 -8.02
N LEU A 98 -1.41 4.78 -6.73
CA LEU A 98 -2.43 4.42 -5.76
C LEU A 98 -3.47 5.52 -5.56
N ALA A 99 -3.02 6.77 -5.39
CA ALA A 99 -3.91 7.92 -5.28
C ALA A 99 -4.83 8.04 -6.50
N ARG A 100 -4.28 7.86 -7.72
CA ARG A 100 -5.08 7.82 -8.95
C ARG A 100 -6.04 6.64 -9.00
N SER A 101 -5.62 5.45 -8.56
CA SER A 101 -6.48 4.27 -8.49
C SER A 101 -7.70 4.54 -7.61
N MET A 102 -7.50 5.12 -6.42
CA MET A 102 -8.60 5.50 -5.53
C MET A 102 -9.53 6.55 -6.17
N GLN A 103 -8.99 7.64 -6.73
CA GLN A 103 -9.79 8.68 -7.37
C GLN A 103 -10.61 8.16 -8.55
N SER A 104 -10.06 7.22 -9.32
CA SER A 104 -10.76 6.62 -10.46
C SER A 104 -11.91 5.69 -10.06
N GLY A 105 -11.85 5.13 -8.84
CA GLY A 105 -12.78 4.13 -8.36
C GLY A 105 -12.94 2.91 -9.29
N GLY A 106 -14.11 2.30 -9.23
CA GLY A 106 -14.47 1.14 -10.05
C GLY A 106 -13.95 -0.19 -9.52
N GLU A 107 -14.33 -1.27 -10.21
CA GLU A 107 -14.06 -2.64 -9.77
C GLU A 107 -12.57 -2.94 -9.61
N LEU A 108 -11.73 -2.48 -10.55
CA LEU A 108 -10.29 -2.73 -10.51
C LEU A 108 -9.64 -2.10 -9.28
N ALA A 109 -9.98 -0.83 -8.99
CA ALA A 109 -9.50 -0.15 -7.80
C ALA A 109 -9.97 -0.86 -6.53
N ASN A 110 -11.25 -1.25 -6.45
CA ASN A 110 -11.78 -2.00 -5.30
C ASN A 110 -11.08 -3.35 -5.10
N THR A 111 -10.69 -4.01 -6.19
CA THR A 111 -9.92 -5.26 -6.13
C THR A 111 -8.49 -5.03 -5.63
N LEU A 112 -7.83 -3.96 -6.08
CA LEU A 112 -6.53 -3.56 -5.56
C LEU A 112 -6.57 -3.28 -4.05
N TRP A 113 -7.53 -2.47 -3.60
CA TRP A 113 -7.65 -2.12 -2.17
C TRP A 113 -7.98 -3.34 -1.29
N ARG A 114 -8.89 -4.22 -1.74
CA ARG A 114 -9.16 -5.49 -1.04
C ARG A 114 -7.89 -6.33 -0.92
N ARG A 115 -7.14 -6.48 -2.02
CA ARG A 115 -5.85 -7.20 -2.00
C ARG A 115 -4.83 -6.57 -1.05
N MET A 116 -4.75 -5.25 -0.97
CA MET A 116 -3.85 -4.57 -0.03
C MET A 116 -4.26 -4.80 1.44
N ILE A 117 -5.56 -4.84 1.72
CA ILE A 117 -6.09 -5.20 3.05
C ILE A 117 -5.73 -6.65 3.38
N ASP A 118 -5.93 -7.59 2.45
CA ASP A 118 -5.57 -9.01 2.65
C ASP A 118 -4.06 -9.20 2.85
N ASN A 119 -3.24 -8.46 2.09
CA ASN A 119 -1.78 -8.44 2.26
C ASN A 119 -1.39 -7.97 3.67
N THR A 120 -2.17 -7.08 4.28
CA THR A 120 -1.91 -6.56 5.63
C THR A 120 -2.04 -7.64 6.69
N GLU A 121 -3.04 -8.51 6.57
CA GLU A 121 -3.16 -9.68 7.44
C GLU A 121 -1.92 -10.57 7.34
N SER A 122 -1.45 -10.80 6.10
CA SER A 122 -0.29 -11.65 5.82
C SER A 122 1.00 -11.15 6.47
N TYR A 123 1.40 -9.90 6.23
CA TYR A 123 2.67 -9.39 6.78
C TYR A 123 2.60 -9.12 8.30
N LEU A 124 1.42 -8.82 8.86
CA LEU A 124 1.27 -8.72 10.32
C LEU A 124 1.40 -10.09 10.98
N ALA A 125 0.86 -11.15 10.38
CA ALA A 125 1.02 -12.52 10.88
C ALA A 125 2.48 -12.97 10.84
N GLU A 126 3.26 -12.51 9.84
CA GLU A 126 4.70 -12.73 9.80
C GLU A 126 5.44 -12.04 10.94
N GLY A 127 5.12 -10.78 11.24
CA GLY A 127 5.71 -10.07 12.39
C GLY A 127 5.36 -10.73 13.73
N VAL A 128 4.13 -11.23 13.89
CA VAL A 128 3.75 -12.01 15.08
C VAL A 128 4.58 -13.28 15.20
N ARG A 129 4.79 -14.03 14.10
CA ARG A 129 5.66 -15.22 14.10
C ARG A 129 7.12 -14.89 14.38
N ALA A 130 7.60 -13.74 13.92
CA ALA A 130 8.96 -13.27 14.15
C ALA A 130 9.16 -12.67 15.56
N GLY A 131 8.10 -12.48 16.33
CA GLY A 131 8.16 -11.89 17.67
C GLY A 131 8.31 -10.36 17.70
N THR A 132 8.19 -9.68 16.55
CA THR A 132 8.26 -8.21 16.45
C THR A 132 6.92 -7.54 16.74
N LEU A 133 5.82 -8.27 16.63
CA LEU A 133 4.46 -7.78 16.87
C LEU A 133 3.72 -8.63 17.91
N LYS A 134 2.92 -7.96 18.75
CA LYS A 134 2.00 -8.63 19.69
C LYS A 134 0.93 -9.45 18.92
N PRO A 135 0.52 -10.65 19.39
CA PRO A 135 -0.63 -11.35 18.83
C PRO A 135 -1.92 -10.53 19.00
N SER A 136 -2.98 -10.88 18.26
CA SER A 136 -4.30 -10.22 18.33
C SER A 136 -5.38 -11.23 18.70
N ARG A 137 -6.43 -10.78 19.41
CA ARG A 137 -7.68 -11.54 19.58
C ARG A 137 -8.35 -11.82 18.23
N ASP A 138 -8.34 -10.81 17.35
CA ASP A 138 -8.85 -10.90 15.99
C ASP A 138 -7.80 -10.32 15.03
N PRO A 139 -6.93 -11.16 14.44
CA PRO A 139 -5.90 -10.71 13.51
C PRO A 139 -6.46 -10.04 12.25
N LYS A 140 -7.61 -10.54 11.75
CA LYS A 140 -8.22 -10.07 10.51
C LYS A 140 -8.87 -8.68 10.71
N ALA A 141 -9.60 -8.49 11.80
CA ALA A 141 -10.16 -7.18 12.14
C ALA A 141 -9.05 -6.15 12.40
N ARG A 142 -7.97 -6.54 13.12
CA ARG A 142 -6.81 -5.67 13.34
C ARG A 142 -6.13 -5.25 12.03
N ALA A 143 -5.92 -6.21 11.12
CA ALA A 143 -5.35 -5.94 9.80
C ALA A 143 -6.20 -4.97 8.98
N ARG A 144 -7.52 -5.18 8.95
CA ARG A 144 -8.47 -4.29 8.29
C ARG A 144 -8.43 -2.88 8.88
N TYR A 145 -8.46 -2.76 10.21
CA TYR A 145 -8.41 -1.48 10.89
C TYR A 145 -7.13 -0.71 10.54
N LEU A 146 -5.95 -1.36 10.65
CA LEU A 146 -4.66 -0.73 10.34
C LEU A 146 -4.52 -0.34 8.86
N ALA A 147 -5.00 -1.19 7.95
CA ALA A 147 -4.96 -0.87 6.52
C ALA A 147 -5.84 0.35 6.18
N VAL A 148 -7.03 0.44 6.77
CA VAL A 148 -7.96 1.55 6.54
C VAL A 148 -7.47 2.83 7.21
N SER A 149 -7.05 2.78 8.48
CA SER A 149 -6.60 3.96 9.21
C SER A 149 -5.26 4.49 8.69
N GLY A 150 -4.29 3.61 8.40
CA GLY A 150 -3.00 4.00 7.84
C GLY A 150 -3.11 4.48 6.40
N GLY A 151 -3.79 3.71 5.53
CA GLY A 151 -3.97 4.08 4.12
C GLY A 151 -4.84 5.33 3.94
N GLY A 152 -5.99 5.38 4.63
CA GLY A 152 -6.87 6.54 4.62
C GLY A 152 -6.22 7.78 5.24
N GLY A 153 -5.48 7.62 6.34
CA GLY A 153 -4.72 8.70 6.96
C GLY A 153 -3.68 9.30 6.02
N PHE A 154 -2.91 8.47 5.31
CA PHE A 154 -1.97 8.97 4.29
C PHE A 154 -2.65 9.71 3.14
N LEU A 155 -3.81 9.23 2.67
CA LEU A 155 -4.53 9.90 1.58
C LEU A 155 -5.11 11.25 2.00
N LEU A 156 -5.59 11.34 3.24
CA LEU A 156 -6.02 12.61 3.82
C LEU A 156 -4.83 13.57 3.98
N TYR A 157 -3.69 13.06 4.45
CA TYR A 157 -2.44 13.83 4.54
C TYR A 157 -2.01 14.39 3.18
N LEU A 158 -1.97 13.54 2.16
CA LEU A 158 -1.67 13.93 0.78
C LEU A 158 -2.62 15.04 0.30
N GLN A 159 -3.92 14.91 0.55
CA GLN A 159 -4.93 15.88 0.14
C GLN A 159 -4.74 17.26 0.81
N MET A 160 -4.23 17.28 2.05
CA MET A 160 -4.03 18.49 2.86
C MET A 160 -2.62 19.08 2.75
N HIS A 161 -1.69 18.38 2.10
CA HIS A 161 -0.31 18.82 1.97
C HIS A 161 -0.19 20.11 1.14
N GLU A 162 0.76 20.98 1.48
CA GLU A 162 0.97 22.27 0.79
C GLU A 162 1.28 22.09 -0.71
N ASN A 163 2.00 21.03 -1.04
CA ASN A 163 2.32 20.64 -2.42
C ASN A 163 1.92 19.20 -2.69
N PRO A 164 0.64 18.91 -3.00
CA PRO A 164 0.14 17.54 -3.18
C PRO A 164 0.60 16.89 -4.49
N ALA A 165 1.18 17.66 -5.42
CA ALA A 165 1.71 17.15 -6.68
C ALA A 165 3.13 16.58 -6.52
N ASP A 166 3.91 17.07 -5.56
CA ASP A 166 5.24 16.56 -5.26
C ASP A 166 5.18 15.41 -4.24
N LEU A 167 4.91 14.20 -4.74
CA LEU A 167 4.80 13.00 -3.89
C LEU A 167 6.10 12.66 -3.15
N ARG A 168 7.27 13.14 -3.60
CA ARG A 168 8.53 12.94 -2.86
C ARG A 168 8.55 13.82 -1.62
N ALA A 169 8.21 15.10 -1.77
CA ALA A 169 8.06 16.01 -0.64
C ALA A 169 6.99 15.49 0.35
N VAL A 170 5.81 15.12 -0.14
CA VAL A 170 4.73 14.58 0.70
C VAL A 170 5.21 13.38 1.52
N LEU A 171 5.93 12.44 0.92
CA LEU A 171 6.41 11.25 1.62
C LEU A 171 7.49 11.57 2.64
N ARG A 172 8.38 12.50 2.34
CA ARG A 172 9.40 13.00 3.29
C ARG A 172 8.75 13.63 4.51
N ASP A 173 7.75 14.48 4.29
CA ASP A 173 7.10 15.23 5.37
C ASP A 173 6.17 14.31 6.18
N TYR A 174 5.46 13.38 5.52
CA TYR A 174 4.72 12.31 6.19
C TYR A 174 5.63 11.47 7.10
N ALA A 175 6.83 11.12 6.62
CA ALA A 175 7.79 10.36 7.43
C ALA A 175 8.21 11.13 8.69
N ARG A 176 8.46 12.44 8.55
CA ARG A 176 8.89 13.31 9.66
C ARG A 176 7.79 13.51 10.69
N GLU A 177 6.56 13.70 10.24
CA GLU A 177 5.45 14.11 11.10
C GLU A 177 4.69 12.92 11.69
N MET A 178 4.56 11.82 10.95
CA MET A 178 3.64 10.74 11.33
C MET A 178 4.35 9.51 11.92
N VAL A 179 5.64 9.29 11.65
CA VAL A 179 6.32 8.06 12.09
C VAL A 179 6.47 8.00 13.60
N LEU A 180 6.97 9.07 14.24
CA LEU A 180 7.24 9.02 15.68
C LEU A 180 5.94 8.91 16.53
N PRO A 181 4.88 9.70 16.28
CA PRO A 181 3.62 9.52 16.99
C PRO A 181 2.97 8.15 16.74
N ALA A 182 3.11 7.60 15.53
CA ALA A 182 2.62 6.25 15.25
C ALA A 182 3.39 5.20 16.05
N LEU A 183 4.72 5.32 16.17
CA LEU A 183 5.55 4.39 16.95
C LEU A 183 5.22 4.44 18.46
N GLU A 184 5.03 5.64 19.02
CA GLU A 184 4.54 5.81 20.40
C GLU A 184 3.22 5.06 20.58
N LEU A 185 2.21 5.36 19.74
CA LEU A 185 0.90 4.74 19.83
C LEU A 185 0.94 3.21 19.67
N TYR A 186 1.75 2.70 18.75
CA TYR A 186 1.86 1.25 18.51
C TYR A 186 2.66 0.50 19.58
N THR A 187 3.48 1.21 20.35
CA THR A 187 4.29 0.63 21.43
C THR A 187 3.53 0.67 22.75
N ASP A 188 3.06 1.86 23.11
CA ASP A 188 2.55 2.20 24.45
C ASP A 188 1.01 2.20 24.51
N GLY A 189 0.33 2.34 23.37
CA GLY A 189 -1.12 2.54 23.32
C GLY A 189 -1.52 3.99 23.60
N LEU A 190 -2.84 4.24 23.66
CA LEU A 190 -3.40 5.59 23.92
C LEU A 190 -4.22 5.64 25.21
N LEU A 191 -5.05 4.62 25.45
CA LEU A 191 -5.90 4.56 26.64
C LEU A 191 -5.05 4.16 27.85
N ALA A 192 -5.31 4.80 28.99
CA ALA A 192 -4.55 4.58 30.22
C ALA A 192 -4.80 3.19 30.83
N ASP A 193 -5.93 2.56 30.50
CA ASP A 193 -6.32 1.24 30.97
C ASP A 193 -7.22 0.53 29.95
N ARG A 194 -7.70 -0.66 30.32
CA ARG A 194 -8.53 -1.52 29.47
C ARG A 194 -10.02 -1.33 29.67
N THR A 195 -10.48 -0.43 30.54
CA THR A 195 -11.88 -0.33 30.95
C THR A 195 -12.82 -0.18 29.77
N MET A 196 -12.48 0.67 28.79
CA MET A 196 -13.30 0.83 27.58
C MET A 196 -13.21 -0.37 26.64
N TYR A 197 -12.05 -1.00 26.53
CA TYR A 197 -11.89 -2.17 25.65
C TYR A 197 -12.69 -3.36 26.16
N ASP A 198 -12.59 -3.65 27.47
CA ASP A 198 -13.26 -4.80 28.08
C ASP A 198 -14.79 -4.61 28.08
N ALA A 199 -15.31 -3.39 28.32
CA ALA A 199 -16.74 -3.09 28.24
C ALA A 199 -17.35 -3.35 26.83
N PHE A 200 -16.65 -2.97 25.76
CA PHE A 200 -17.11 -3.24 24.40
C PHE A 200 -17.00 -4.73 24.02
N LEU A 201 -15.99 -5.44 24.54
CA LEU A 201 -15.87 -6.89 24.36
C LEU A 201 -17.03 -7.66 25.00
N GLU A 202 -17.43 -7.26 26.21
CA GLU A 202 -18.58 -7.84 26.91
C GLU A 202 -19.88 -7.59 26.13
N ALA A 203 -20.07 -6.38 25.60
CA ALA A 203 -21.26 -6.04 24.81
C ALA A 203 -21.37 -6.87 23.50
N GLU A 204 -20.25 -7.09 22.79
CA GLU A 204 -20.23 -7.96 21.59
C GLU A 204 -20.59 -9.42 21.94
N GLN A 205 -20.10 -9.92 23.08
CA GLN A 205 -20.35 -11.30 23.51
C GLN A 205 -21.78 -11.49 24.04
N GLY A 206 -22.28 -10.54 24.82
CA GLY A 206 -23.65 -10.54 25.35
C GLY A 206 -24.72 -10.46 24.26
N GLY A 207 -24.53 -9.62 23.25
CA GLY A 207 -25.45 -9.49 22.11
C GLY A 207 -25.55 -10.72 21.21
N THR A 208 -24.63 -11.69 21.34
CA THR A 208 -24.68 -12.96 20.60
C THR A 208 -25.56 -14.01 21.31
N THR A 209 -25.88 -13.81 22.59
CA THR A 209 -26.63 -14.80 23.41
C THR A 209 -28.15 -14.61 23.33
N ASP A 210 -28.63 -13.40 23.05
CA ASP A 210 -30.08 -13.07 22.95
C ASP A 210 -30.69 -13.30 21.54
N ALA A 211 -29.96 -13.96 20.63
CA ALA A 211 -30.39 -14.21 19.24
C ALA A 211 -30.67 -15.69 18.90
N GLN A 212 -30.99 -16.53 19.89
CA GLN A 212 -31.48 -17.91 19.72
C GLN A 212 -32.88 -18.07 20.29
#